data_AF-A0AB36RL10-F1
#
_entry.id   AF-A0AB36RL10-F1
#
_cell.length_a   1.000
_cell.length_b   1.000
_cell.length_c   1.000
_cell.angle_alpha   90.00
_cell.angle_beta   90.00
_cell.angle_gamma   90.00
#
_symmetry.space_group_name_H-M   'P 1'
#
loop_
_entity.id
_entity.type
_entity.pdbx_description
1 polymer ?
#
loop_
_entity_poly.entity_id
_entity_poly.type
_entity_poly.pdbx_seq_one_letter_code
_entity_poly.pdbx_strand_id
1 'polypeptide(L)'
;MSTWDEEIFSIDANTDFLDELDTLEGDELEQALIDAVLLAANQDPSTVSEDELLNAQAAATIVAIWSGAPFSAGETADTYTFIRTHNGALDEETAEAATSVLEAAAEHTDADLDQFLEALA
;
A
#
# COMPACT_ATOMS: atom_id res chain seq x y z
N MET A 1 -16.87 6.29 -2.22
CA MET A 1 -16.04 5.49 -1.31
C MET A 1 -15.59 4.33 -2.13
N SER A 2 -14.34 4.39 -2.57
CA SER A 2 -13.73 3.27 -3.26
C SER A 2 -13.68 2.06 -2.34
N THR A 3 -13.87 0.87 -2.89
CA THR A 3 -13.61 -0.41 -2.22
C THR A 3 -12.25 -0.96 -2.60
N TRP A 4 -11.41 -0.14 -3.26
CA TRP A 4 -10.07 -0.52 -3.70
C TRP A 4 -9.25 -1.16 -2.57
N ASP A 5 -9.24 -0.56 -1.39
CA ASP A 5 -8.48 -1.06 -0.25
C ASP A 5 -9.00 -2.42 0.25
N GLU A 6 -10.31 -2.66 0.22
CA GLU A 6 -10.87 -3.98 0.54
C GLU A 6 -10.47 -5.03 -0.52
N GLU A 7 -10.57 -4.67 -1.80
CA GLU A 7 -10.23 -5.58 -2.89
C GLU A 7 -8.74 -5.90 -2.90
N ILE A 8 -7.86 -4.90 -2.86
CA ILE A 8 -6.42 -5.08 -2.90
C ILE A 8 -5.94 -5.91 -1.71
N PHE A 9 -6.40 -5.65 -0.48
CA PHE A 9 -5.96 -6.41 0.68
C PHE A 9 -6.49 -7.85 0.71
N SER A 10 -7.57 -8.14 -0.01
CA SER A 10 -8.17 -9.49 -0.06
C SER A 10 -7.52 -10.45 -1.06
N ILE A 11 -6.58 -9.96 -1.88
CA ILE A 11 -5.86 -10.79 -2.85
C ILE A 11 -4.92 -11.74 -2.11
N ASP A 12 -4.83 -13.00 -2.55
CA ASP A 12 -4.00 -14.04 -1.88
C ASP A 12 -2.54 -13.57 -1.68
N ALA A 13 -1.91 -13.04 -2.74
CA ALA A 13 -0.54 -12.52 -2.66
C ALA A 13 -0.37 -11.44 -1.58
N ASN A 14 -1.35 -10.54 -1.48
CA ASN A 14 -1.36 -9.45 -0.52
C ASN A 14 -1.68 -9.94 0.89
N THR A 15 -2.50 -10.98 1.02
CA THR A 15 -2.78 -11.61 2.32
C THR A 15 -1.52 -12.26 2.88
N ASP A 16 -0.79 -13.02 2.06
CA ASP A 16 0.52 -13.59 2.43
C ASP A 16 1.53 -12.48 2.83
N PHE A 17 1.55 -11.36 2.10
CA PHE A 17 2.39 -10.21 2.42
C PHE A 17 1.98 -9.50 3.73
N LEU A 18 0.70 -9.29 3.96
CA LEU A 18 0.19 -8.71 5.21
C LEU A 18 0.47 -9.60 6.42
N ASP A 19 0.35 -10.92 6.26
CA ASP A 19 0.74 -11.89 7.29
C ASP A 19 2.24 -11.82 7.58
N GLU A 20 3.09 -11.65 6.55
CA GLU A 20 4.53 -11.44 6.75
C GLU A 20 4.80 -10.15 7.53
N LEU A 21 4.18 -9.03 7.13
CA LEU A 21 4.31 -7.74 7.81
C LEU A 21 3.85 -7.80 9.27
N ASP A 22 2.77 -8.53 9.59
CA ASP A 22 2.27 -8.68 10.96
C ASP A 22 3.27 -9.39 11.89
N THR A 23 4.19 -10.17 11.32
CA THR A 23 5.28 -10.79 12.10
C THR A 23 6.43 -9.83 12.42
N LEU A 24 6.50 -8.69 11.73
CA LEU A 24 7.53 -7.67 11.91
C LEU A 24 7.10 -6.64 12.97
N GLU A 25 8.07 -6.08 13.68
CA GLU A 25 7.81 -5.12 14.76
C GLU A 25 8.51 -3.78 14.49
N GLY A 26 7.82 -2.68 14.79
CA GLY A 26 8.41 -1.34 14.78
C GLY A 26 8.97 -0.93 13.42
N ASP A 27 10.24 -0.52 13.39
CA ASP A 27 10.92 -0.01 12.20
C ASP A 27 11.08 -1.09 11.09
N GLU A 28 11.12 -2.38 11.44
CA GLU A 28 11.27 -3.46 10.45
C GLU A 28 10.01 -3.58 9.57
N LEU A 29 8.83 -3.41 10.16
CA LEU A 29 7.55 -3.41 9.45
C LEU A 29 7.48 -2.22 8.49
N GLU A 30 7.80 -1.03 9.00
CA GLU A 30 7.78 0.21 8.23
C GLU A 30 8.75 0.12 7.04
N GLN A 31 9.98 -0.36 7.27
CA GLN A 31 10.98 -0.55 6.21
C GLN A 31 10.53 -1.54 5.15
N ALA A 32 9.98 -2.70 5.52
CA ALA A 32 9.52 -3.70 4.57
C ALA A 32 8.39 -3.15 3.66
N LEU A 33 7.50 -2.35 4.24
CA LEU A 33 6.40 -1.72 3.51
C LEU A 33 6.91 -0.64 2.56
N ILE A 34 7.82 0.23 3.01
CA ILE A 34 8.44 1.27 2.19
C ILE A 34 9.26 0.65 1.05
N ASP A 35 10.05 -0.39 1.35
CA ASP A 35 10.86 -1.09 0.35
C ASP A 35 10.00 -1.70 -0.75
N ALA A 36 8.84 -2.28 -0.43
CA ALA A 36 7.92 -2.82 -1.44
C ALA A 36 7.43 -1.72 -2.41
N VAL A 37 7.07 -0.55 -1.88
CA VAL A 37 6.63 0.60 -2.69
C VAL A 37 7.78 1.14 -3.55
N LEU A 38 8.94 1.36 -2.94
CA LEU A 38 10.12 1.89 -3.64
C LEU A 38 10.62 0.94 -4.72
N LEU A 39 10.59 -0.37 -4.46
CA LEU A 39 10.99 -1.39 -5.43
C LEU A 39 10.11 -1.32 -6.67
N ALA A 40 8.79 -1.31 -6.52
CA ALA A 40 7.88 -1.23 -7.65
C ALA A 40 7.95 0.11 -8.39
N ALA A 41 8.11 1.23 -7.67
CA ALA A 41 8.23 2.55 -8.29
C ALA A 41 9.52 2.73 -9.10
N ASN A 42 10.62 2.09 -8.68
CA ASN A 42 11.95 2.25 -9.30
C ASN A 42 12.33 1.15 -10.30
N GLN A 43 11.61 0.03 -10.31
CA GLN A 43 11.90 -1.08 -11.22
C GLN A 43 11.09 -1.00 -12.52
N ASP A 44 11.66 -1.57 -13.59
CA ASP A 44 10.95 -1.74 -14.84
C ASP A 44 9.78 -2.71 -14.60
N PRO A 45 8.51 -2.32 -14.88
CA PRO A 45 7.34 -3.17 -14.62
C PRO A 45 7.37 -4.48 -15.42
N SER A 46 8.22 -4.56 -16.46
CA SER A 46 8.46 -5.79 -17.22
C SER A 46 9.33 -6.82 -16.48
N THR A 47 9.92 -6.44 -15.36
CA THR A 47 10.88 -7.25 -14.58
C THR A 47 10.34 -7.65 -13.21
N VAL A 48 9.28 -6.99 -12.75
CA VAL A 48 8.60 -7.22 -11.48
C VAL A 48 7.52 -8.30 -11.67
N SER A 49 7.41 -9.24 -10.74
CA SER A 49 6.33 -10.23 -10.76
C SER A 49 4.97 -9.55 -10.55
N GLU A 50 3.89 -10.20 -11.02
CA GLU A 50 2.53 -9.73 -10.75
C GLU A 50 2.25 -9.66 -9.24
N ASP A 51 2.68 -10.67 -8.47
CA ASP A 51 2.56 -10.68 -7.01
C ASP A 51 3.32 -9.52 -6.34
N GLU A 52 4.50 -9.17 -6.85
CA GLU A 52 5.30 -8.05 -6.31
C GLU A 52 4.62 -6.70 -6.61
N LEU A 53 4.00 -6.56 -7.78
CA LEU A 53 3.21 -5.37 -8.11
C LEU A 53 1.96 -5.26 -7.22
N LEU A 54 1.27 -6.36 -6.98
CA LEU A 54 0.11 -6.42 -6.09
C LEU A 54 0.49 -6.04 -4.65
N ASN A 55 1.61 -6.57 -4.16
CA ASN A 55 2.12 -6.27 -2.81
C ASN A 55 2.48 -4.79 -2.70
N ALA A 56 3.12 -4.23 -3.73
CA ALA A 56 3.44 -2.81 -3.77
C ALA A 56 2.19 -1.91 -3.80
N GLN A 57 1.14 -2.31 -4.51
CA GLN A 57 -0.15 -1.61 -4.51
C GLN A 57 -0.82 -1.64 -3.13
N ALA A 58 -0.79 -2.78 -2.45
CA ALA A 58 -1.27 -2.90 -1.07
C ALA A 58 -0.44 -1.99 -0.13
N ALA A 59 0.89 -2.05 -0.23
CA ALA A 59 1.79 -1.22 0.55
C ALA A 59 1.53 0.28 0.31
N ALA A 60 1.44 0.72 -0.94
CA ALA A 60 1.15 2.11 -1.29
C ALA A 60 -0.21 2.58 -0.76
N THR A 61 -1.22 1.69 -0.76
CA THR A 61 -2.53 1.97 -0.15
C THR A 61 -2.42 2.19 1.36
N ILE A 62 -1.58 1.40 2.05
CA ILE A 62 -1.31 1.60 3.49
C ILE A 62 -0.57 2.91 3.74
N VAL A 63 0.42 3.27 2.92
CA VAL A 63 1.12 4.58 2.99
C VAL A 63 0.11 5.74 2.86
N ALA A 64 -0.85 5.64 1.95
CA ALA A 64 -1.90 6.63 1.80
C ALA A 64 -2.81 6.71 3.04
N ILE A 65 -3.18 5.56 3.63
CA ILE A 65 -3.96 5.50 4.89
C ILE A 65 -3.19 6.17 6.03
N TRP A 66 -1.89 5.91 6.15
CA TRP A 66 -1.02 6.55 7.13
C TRP A 66 -0.88 8.06 6.92
N SER A 67 -1.01 8.51 5.67
CA SER A 67 -1.06 9.93 5.29
C SER A 67 -2.44 10.58 5.53
N GLY A 68 -3.43 9.79 5.96
CA GLY A 68 -4.76 10.27 6.35
C GLY A 68 -5.87 10.00 5.32
N ALA A 69 -5.61 9.17 4.31
CA ALA A 69 -6.64 8.74 3.37
C ALA A 69 -7.80 8.04 4.12
N PRO A 70 -9.06 8.35 3.80
CA PRO A 70 -10.17 7.51 4.25
C PRO A 70 -10.04 6.12 3.62
N PHE A 71 -10.48 5.08 4.33
CA PHE A 71 -10.47 3.70 3.85
C PHE A 71 -11.71 2.93 4.33
N SER A 72 -12.00 1.82 3.67
CA SER A 72 -13.20 0.99 3.87
C SER A 72 -12.89 -0.39 4.50
N ALA A 73 -11.64 -0.86 4.42
CA ALA A 73 -11.12 -2.14 4.85
C ALA A 73 -10.96 -2.26 6.38
N GLY A 74 -12.06 -2.00 7.10
CA GLY A 74 -12.10 -2.05 8.56
C GLY A 74 -11.83 -3.45 9.12
N GLU A 75 -12.34 -4.51 8.50
CA GLU A 75 -12.10 -5.89 8.95
C GLU A 75 -10.62 -6.28 8.81
N THR A 76 -10.01 -5.92 7.68
CA THR A 76 -8.57 -6.09 7.44
C THR A 76 -7.75 -5.29 8.45
N ALA A 77 -8.09 -4.03 8.71
CA ALA A 77 -7.38 -3.18 9.66
C ALA A 77 -7.57 -3.60 11.14
N ASP A 78 -8.64 -4.32 11.47
CA ASP A 78 -8.79 -4.95 12.80
C ASP A 78 -7.94 -6.21 12.94
N THR A 79 -7.69 -6.93 11.83
CA THR A 79 -6.76 -8.07 11.80
C THR A 79 -5.32 -7.57 11.86
N TYR A 80 -4.95 -6.70 10.92
CA TYR A 80 -3.63 -6.13 10.75
C TYR A 80 -3.60 -4.72 11.33
N THR A 81 -3.39 -4.62 12.65
CA THR A 81 -3.53 -3.34 13.38
C THR A 81 -2.54 -2.26 12.92
N PHE A 82 -1.43 -2.65 12.27
CA PHE A 82 -0.45 -1.70 11.71
C PHE A 82 -1.04 -0.82 10.60
N ILE A 83 -2.07 -1.27 9.87
CA ILE A 83 -2.72 -0.49 8.80
C ILE A 83 -3.24 0.85 9.33
N ARG A 84 -3.74 0.89 10.58
CA ARG A 84 -4.23 2.11 11.24
C ARG A 84 -3.23 2.77 12.19
N THR A 85 -2.08 2.13 12.43
CA THR A 85 -1.16 2.52 13.50
C THR A 85 0.18 2.89 12.91
N HIS A 86 0.30 4.15 12.49
CA HIS A 86 1.59 4.74 12.10
C HIS A 86 2.05 5.72 13.18
N ASN A 87 3.29 5.53 13.64
CA ASN A 87 3.90 6.37 14.68
C ASN A 87 4.92 7.38 14.12
N GLY A 88 5.11 7.42 12.79
CA GLY A 88 6.10 8.26 12.13
C GLY A 88 5.51 9.36 11.24
N ALA A 89 6.39 10.14 10.64
CA ALA A 89 6.06 10.93 9.45
C ALA A 89 6.65 10.18 8.25
N LEU A 90 5.87 10.03 7.19
CA LEU A 90 6.36 9.48 5.93
C LEU A 90 7.24 10.53 5.23
N ASP A 91 8.35 10.09 4.66
CA ASP A 91 9.21 10.98 3.86
C ASP A 91 8.58 11.26 2.49
N GLU A 92 8.95 12.40 1.89
CA GLU A 92 8.45 12.84 0.58
C GLU A 92 8.73 11.79 -0.51
N GLU A 93 9.90 11.14 -0.46
CA GLU A 93 10.26 10.09 -1.43
C GLU A 93 9.27 8.90 -1.39
N THR A 94 8.85 8.50 -0.19
CA THR A 94 7.89 7.41 -0.01
C THR A 94 6.50 7.80 -0.52
N ALA A 95 6.07 9.04 -0.27
CA ALA A 95 4.78 9.53 -0.74
C ALA A 95 4.74 9.64 -2.28
N GLU A 96 5.81 10.15 -2.90
CA GLU A 96 5.94 10.20 -4.36
C GLU A 96 5.95 8.80 -4.99
N ALA A 97 6.67 7.85 -4.38
CA ALA A 97 6.70 6.46 -4.85
C ALA A 97 5.34 5.78 -4.72
N ALA A 98 4.64 5.96 -3.60
CA ALA A 98 3.29 5.44 -3.39
C ALA A 98 2.30 6.03 -4.40
N THR A 99 2.43 7.34 -4.69
CA THR A 99 1.61 8.02 -5.70
C THR A 99 1.80 7.36 -7.07
N SER A 100 3.06 7.18 -7.50
CA SER A 100 3.38 6.53 -8.79
C SER A 100 2.80 5.12 -8.91
N VAL A 101 2.89 4.31 -7.85
CA VAL A 101 2.34 2.94 -7.82
C VAL A 101 0.81 2.95 -7.93
N LEU A 102 0.13 3.85 -7.20
CA LEU A 102 -1.33 3.94 -7.23
C LEU A 102 -1.84 4.55 -8.54
N GLU A 103 -1.14 5.52 -9.13
CA GLU A 103 -1.47 6.05 -10.46
C GLU A 103 -1.38 4.94 -11.53
N ALA A 104 -0.29 4.17 -11.53
CA ALA A 104 -0.15 3.03 -12.44
C ALA A 104 -1.26 1.99 -12.23
N ALA A 105 -1.64 1.72 -10.97
CA ALA A 105 -2.75 0.84 -10.67
C ALA A 105 -4.09 1.38 -11.22
N ALA A 106 -4.35 2.68 -11.04
CA ALA A 106 -5.55 3.37 -11.54
C ALA A 106 -5.67 3.32 -13.07
N GLU A 107 -4.56 3.25 -13.81
CA GLU A 107 -4.58 3.03 -15.27
C GLU A 107 -5.04 1.62 -15.67
N HIS A 108 -4.97 0.65 -14.75
CA HIS A 108 -5.24 -0.76 -14.98
C HIS A 108 -6.49 -1.29 -14.28
N THR A 109 -7.17 -0.45 -13.49
CA THR A 109 -8.41 -0.78 -12.77
C THR A 109 -9.48 0.27 -13.02
N ASP A 110 -10.76 -0.13 -12.89
CA ASP A 110 -11.89 0.81 -12.88
C ASP A 110 -12.17 1.37 -11.47
N ALA A 111 -11.38 0.97 -10.47
CA ALA A 111 -11.51 1.48 -9.11
C ALA A 111 -11.09 2.95 -9.01
N ASP A 112 -11.69 3.67 -8.06
CA ASP A 112 -11.43 5.09 -7.81
C ASP A 112 -10.31 5.21 -6.76
N LEU A 113 -9.13 5.69 -7.15
CA LEU A 113 -7.98 5.81 -6.24
C LEU A 113 -7.72 7.25 -5.79
N ASP A 114 -8.55 8.20 -6.22
CA ASP A 114 -8.39 9.63 -5.99
C ASP A 114 -8.25 9.97 -4.50
N GLN A 115 -9.01 9.31 -3.63
CA GLN A 115 -8.94 9.53 -2.18
C GLN A 115 -7.59 9.16 -1.56
N PHE A 116 -6.88 8.20 -2.14
CA PHE A 116 -5.56 7.77 -1.69
C PHE A 116 -4.48 8.68 -2.28
N LEU A 117 -4.59 9.00 -3.57
CA LEU A 117 -3.69 9.93 -4.25
C LEU A 117 -3.74 11.35 -3.64
N GLU A 118 -4.92 11.85 -3.27
CA GLU A 118 -5.08 13.16 -2.63
C GLU A 118 -4.42 13.22 -1.24
N ALA A 119 -4.36 12.09 -0.52
CA ALA A 119 -3.71 12.04 0.79
C ALA A 119 -2.18 12.05 0.69
N LEU A 120 -1.62 11.64 -0.44
CA LEU A 120 -0.18 11.58 -0.69
C LEU A 120 0.39 12.87 -1.30
N ALA A 121 -0.47 13.78 -1.78
CA ALA A 121 -0.13 15.04 -2.45
C ALA A 121 0.04 16.24 -1.50
#